data_AF-A0A9E1Q1A0-F1
#
_entry.id   AF-A0A9E1Q1A0-F1
#
_cell.length_a   1.000
_cell.length_b   1.000
_cell.length_c   1.000
_cell.angle_alpha   90.00
_cell.angle_beta   90.00
_cell.angle_gamma   90.00
#
_symmetry.space_group_name_H-M   'P 1'
#
loop_
_entity.id
_entity.type
_entity.pdbx_description
1 polymer ?
#
loop_
_entity_poly.entity_id
_entity_poly.type
_entity_poly.pdbx_seq_one_letter_code
_entity_poly.pdbx_strand_id
1 'polypeptide(L)'
;MTRAQLRAAVAATVCVGALALYAYGFLGEPRLRADDPRQRTYATHVRQGDVLNLGKEAALAEAYWRRYGDVAADSIFGRAGQLGVHGAREHFNRHGQRENRRWGKD
;
A
#
# COMPACT_ATOMS: atom_id res chain seq x y z
N MET A 1 -52.13 4.91 12.53
CA MET A 1 -51.06 4.63 11.55
C MET A 1 -51.40 3.37 10.79
N THR A 2 -51.48 3.41 9.46
CA THR A 2 -51.88 2.25 8.64
C THR A 2 -50.71 1.30 8.41
N ARG A 3 -50.97 0.02 8.11
CA ARG A 3 -49.92 -0.96 7.78
C ARG A 3 -49.05 -0.51 6.60
N ALA A 4 -49.61 0.27 5.67
CA ALA A 4 -48.88 0.86 4.55
C ALA A 4 -47.87 1.93 5.02
N GLN A 5 -48.27 2.80 5.97
CA GLN A 5 -47.38 3.80 6.56
C GLN A 5 -46.23 3.14 7.34
N LEU A 6 -46.50 2.05 8.08
CA LEU A 6 -45.47 1.30 8.79
C LEU A 6 -44.44 0.67 7.83
N ARG A 7 -44.89 0.08 6.72
CA ARG A 7 -43.99 -0.52 5.71
C ARG A 7 -43.12 0.54 5.02
N ALA A 8 -43.71 1.68 4.66
CA ALA A 8 -42.98 2.78 4.04
C ALA A 8 -41.91 3.35 4.99
N ALA A 9 -42.23 3.50 6.28
CA ALA A 9 -41.28 3.96 7.29
C ALA A 9 -40.08 3.00 7.43
N VAL A 10 -40.34 1.69 7.53
CA VAL A 10 -39.27 0.68 7.62
C VAL A 10 -38.38 0.69 6.37
N ALA A 11 -38.97 0.74 5.18
CA ALA A 11 -38.22 0.80 3.93
C ALA A 11 -37.32 2.06 3.88
N ALA A 12 -37.87 3.22 4.27
CA ALA A 12 -37.10 4.45 4.33
C ALA A 12 -35.90 4.36 5.29
N THR A 13 -36.10 3.78 6.49
CA THR A 13 -35.01 3.59 7.45
C THR A 13 -33.91 2.67 6.91
N VAL A 14 -34.28 1.57 6.24
CA VAL A 14 -33.30 0.67 5.62
C VAL A 14 -32.52 1.37 4.52
N CYS A 15 -33.19 2.11 3.64
CA CYS A 15 -32.53 2.86 2.57
C CYS A 15 -31.56 3.91 3.11
N VAL A 16 -31.98 4.69 4.11
CA VAL A 16 -31.12 5.71 4.75
C VAL A 16 -29.92 5.06 5.45
N GLY A 17 -30.13 3.95 6.17
CA GLY A 17 -29.04 3.21 6.82
C GLY A 17 -28.02 2.67 5.80
N ALA A 18 -28.48 2.09 4.69
CA ALA A 18 -27.62 1.60 3.62
C ALA A 18 -26.80 2.72 2.96
N LEU A 19 -27.42 3.87 2.69
CA LEU A 19 -26.75 5.06 2.17
C LEU A 19 -25.69 5.59 3.14
N ALA A 20 -25.99 5.63 4.44
CA ALA A 20 -25.04 6.06 5.45
C ALA A 20 -23.83 5.12 5.56
N LEU A 21 -24.04 3.81 5.51
CA LEU A 21 -22.96 2.82 5.52
C LEU A 21 -22.09 2.92 4.25
N TYR A 22 -22.72 3.11 3.08
CA TYR A 22 -22.00 3.31 1.83
C TYR A 22 -21.16 4.59 1.87
N ALA A 23 -21.73 5.71 2.31
CA ALA A 23 -21.02 6.97 2.47
C ALA A 23 -19.87 6.86 3.48
N TYR A 24 -20.07 6.14 4.59
CA TYR A 24 -19.02 5.88 5.57
C TYR A 24 -17.86 5.07 4.99
N GLY A 25 -18.17 4.00 4.23
CA GLY A 25 -17.15 3.21 3.54
C GLY A 25 -16.40 4.02 2.48
N PHE A 26 -17.11 4.84 1.71
CA PHE A 26 -16.53 5.72 0.70
C PHE A 26 -15.62 6.80 1.29
N LEU A 27 -16.01 7.42 2.41
CA LEU A 27 -15.18 8.39 3.13
C LEU A 27 -13.99 7.73 3.85
N GLY A 28 -14.05 6.42 4.09
CA GLY A 28 -12.96 5.63 4.66
C GLY A 28 -11.92 5.16 3.64
N GLU A 29 -12.14 5.35 2.33
CA GLU A 29 -11.21 4.87 1.31
C GLU A 29 -9.86 5.61 1.36
N PRO A 30 -8.73 4.89 1.45
CA PRO A 30 -7.38 5.47 1.50
C PRO A 30 -7.00 6.30 0.27
N ARG A 31 -7.74 6.17 -0.84
CA ARG A 31 -7.41 6.78 -2.14
C ARG A 31 -7.57 8.31 -2.16
N LEU A 32 -8.34 8.88 -1.23
CA LEU A 32 -8.44 10.34 -1.05
C LEU A 32 -7.45 10.89 -0.01
N ARG A 33 -6.73 10.01 0.70
CA ARG A 33 -5.69 10.38 1.66
C ARG A 33 -4.34 10.37 0.94
N ALA A 34 -4.13 11.37 0.07
CA ALA A 34 -2.84 11.66 -0.59
C ALA A 34 -1.71 12.04 0.41
N ASP A 35 -2.00 11.95 1.71
CA ASP A 35 -1.11 12.27 2.82
C ASP A 35 -0.85 10.99 3.62
N ASP A 36 -0.30 9.95 2.98
CA ASP A 36 0.40 8.93 3.75
C ASP A 36 1.72 9.57 4.22
N PRO A 37 1.87 9.88 5.54
CA PRO A 37 3.12 10.43 6.05
C PRO A 37 4.32 9.52 5.72
N ARG A 38 4.11 8.22 5.50
CA ARG A 38 5.17 7.31 5.07
C ARG A 38 5.68 7.67 3.68
N GLN A 39 4.81 7.92 2.70
CA GLN A 39 5.22 8.35 1.36
C GLN A 39 5.96 9.70 1.40
N ARG A 40 5.52 10.64 2.25
CA ARG A 40 6.23 11.91 2.46
C ARG A 40 7.62 11.70 3.05
N THR A 41 7.76 10.83 4.06
CA THR A 41 9.05 10.47 4.67
C THR A 41 9.98 9.79 3.67
N TYR A 42 9.49 8.90 2.81
CA TYR A 42 10.30 8.33 1.72
C TYR A 42 10.73 9.40 0.72
N ALA A 43 9.82 10.28 0.29
CA ALA A 43 10.13 11.34 -0.66
C ALA A 43 11.11 12.38 -0.11
N THR A 44 11.06 12.70 1.20
CA THR A 44 12.01 13.62 1.83
C THR A 44 13.37 12.99 2.08
N HIS A 45 13.46 11.72 2.49
CA HIS A 45 14.75 11.05 2.65
C HIS A 45 15.51 10.88 1.33
N VAL A 46 14.82 10.60 0.22
CA VAL A 46 15.44 10.47 -1.11
C VAL A 46 16.00 11.80 -1.63
N ARG A 47 15.47 12.95 -1.20
CA ARG A 47 15.78 14.26 -1.81
C ARG A 47 17.04 14.94 -1.26
N GLN A 48 17.55 14.54 -0.10
CA GLN A 48 18.62 15.30 0.59
C GLN A 48 20.02 14.65 0.59
N GLY A 49 20.22 13.41 0.10
CA GLY A 49 21.56 12.79 0.10
C GLY A 49 21.83 11.63 -0.85
N ASP A 50 20.90 11.23 -1.71
CA ASP A 50 20.83 9.83 -2.17
C ASP A 50 21.20 9.52 -3.64
N VAL A 51 21.65 10.48 -4.45
CA VAL A 51 21.92 10.19 -5.89
C VAL A 51 23.04 9.16 -6.08
N LEU A 52 24.09 9.21 -5.25
CA LEU A 52 25.17 8.19 -5.22
C LEU A 52 24.73 6.87 -4.53
N ASN A 53 23.74 6.92 -3.65
CA ASN A 53 23.20 5.76 -2.95
C ASN A 53 22.20 4.99 -3.80
N LEU A 54 21.48 5.67 -4.70
CA LEU A 54 20.52 5.07 -5.62
C LEU A 54 21.14 3.99 -6.51
N GLY A 55 22.38 4.19 -6.99
CA GLY A 55 23.09 3.17 -7.76
C GLY A 55 23.46 1.93 -6.93
N LYS A 56 23.87 2.13 -5.67
CA LYS A 56 24.16 1.02 -4.75
C LYS A 56 22.90 0.28 -4.34
N GLU A 57 21.84 1.02 -4.06
CA GLU A 57 20.52 0.49 -3.72
C GLU A 57 19.93 -0.30 -4.89
N ALA A 58 20.05 0.20 -6.13
CA ALA A 58 19.62 -0.52 -7.34
C ALA A 58 20.37 -1.85 -7.49
N ALA A 59 21.68 -1.87 -7.24
CA ALA A 59 22.46 -3.10 -7.27
C ALA A 59 22.03 -4.10 -6.18
N LEU A 60 21.69 -3.62 -4.98
CA LEU A 60 21.19 -4.46 -3.89
C LEU A 60 19.78 -4.99 -4.18
N ALA A 61 18.90 -4.14 -4.68
CA ALA A 61 17.54 -4.48 -5.08
C ALA A 61 17.55 -5.55 -6.18
N GLU A 62 18.39 -5.38 -7.21
CA GLU A 62 18.50 -6.37 -8.28
C GLU A 62 19.08 -7.70 -7.79
N ALA A 63 20.06 -7.69 -6.89
CA ALA A 63 20.55 -8.92 -6.25
C ALA A 63 19.46 -9.61 -5.41
N TYR A 64 18.60 -8.84 -4.74
CA TYR A 64 17.47 -9.36 -3.99
C TYR A 64 16.40 -9.97 -4.91
N TRP A 65 15.95 -9.26 -5.93
CA TRP A 65 14.96 -9.73 -6.90
C TRP A 65 15.43 -10.91 -7.74
N ARG A 66 16.74 -11.04 -7.97
CA ARG A 66 17.32 -12.21 -8.63
C ARG A 66 17.21 -13.47 -7.77
N ARG A 67 17.36 -13.35 -6.46
CA ARG A 67 17.20 -14.46 -5.51
C ARG A 67 15.73 -14.78 -5.25
N TYR A 68 14.88 -13.76 -5.31
CA TYR A 68 13.48 -13.82 -4.91
C TYR A 68 12.58 -13.34 -6.05
N GLY A 69 12.36 -14.24 -7.02
CA GLY A 69 11.58 -13.95 -8.23
C GLY A 69 10.11 -13.65 -7.96
N ASP A 70 9.56 -14.22 -6.88
CA ASP A 70 8.22 -13.94 -6.38
C ASP A 70 8.07 -12.46 -5.97
N VAL A 71 9.05 -11.94 -5.24
CA VAL A 71 9.09 -10.52 -4.86
C VAL A 71 9.32 -9.64 -6.09
N ALA A 72 10.15 -10.09 -7.03
CA ALA A 72 10.45 -9.34 -8.24
C ALA A 72 9.23 -9.10 -9.14
N ALA A 73 8.26 -10.02 -9.10
CA ALA A 73 6.99 -9.95 -9.82
C ALA A 73 5.88 -9.22 -9.04
N ASP A 74 6.12 -8.88 -7.78
CA ASP A 74 5.12 -8.25 -6.92
C ASP A 74 4.75 -6.83 -7.40
N SER A 75 3.45 -6.51 -7.37
CA SER A 75 2.92 -5.22 -7.84
C SER A 75 3.34 -4.01 -7.00
N ILE A 76 3.79 -4.21 -5.76
CA ILE A 76 4.21 -3.16 -4.84
C ILE A 76 5.74 -3.17 -4.70
N PHE A 77 6.32 -4.36 -4.48
CA PHE A 77 7.74 -4.54 -4.14
C PHE A 77 8.64 -4.94 -5.31
N GLY A 78 8.06 -5.30 -6.45
CA GLY A 78 8.79 -5.83 -7.60
C GLY A 78 9.49 -4.77 -8.45
N ARG A 79 10.15 -5.23 -9.52
CA ARG A 79 10.96 -4.38 -10.42
C ARG A 79 10.18 -3.20 -11.01
N ALA A 80 8.93 -3.48 -11.37
CA ALA A 80 7.98 -2.50 -11.89
C ALA A 80 6.93 -2.11 -10.84
N GLY A 81 7.17 -2.43 -9.56
CA GLY A 81 6.24 -2.19 -8.47
C GLY A 81 6.20 -0.71 -8.07
N GLN A 82 5.16 -0.35 -7.31
CA GLN A 82 4.91 1.04 -6.89
C GLN A 82 6.09 1.68 -6.14
N LEU A 83 6.92 0.88 -5.46
CA LEU A 83 8.05 1.35 -4.67
C LEU A 83 9.38 1.41 -5.47
N GLY A 84 9.37 0.97 -6.73
CA GLY A 84 10.55 0.93 -7.59
C GLY A 84 11.74 0.19 -6.95
N VAL A 85 12.94 0.76 -7.09
CA VAL A 85 14.20 0.20 -6.54
C VAL A 85 14.13 -0.04 -5.02
N HIS A 86 13.35 0.75 -4.28
CA HIS A 86 13.21 0.58 -2.83
C HIS A 86 12.28 -0.57 -2.44
N GLY A 87 11.50 -1.11 -3.39
CA GLY A 87 10.55 -2.20 -3.14
C GLY A 87 11.22 -3.44 -2.55
N ALA A 88 12.41 -3.78 -3.03
CA ALA A 88 13.19 -4.90 -2.50
C ALA A 88 13.56 -4.72 -1.01
N ARG A 89 14.06 -3.55 -0.63
CA ARG A 89 14.43 -3.24 0.76
C ARG A 89 13.23 -3.21 1.67
N GLU A 90 12.13 -2.61 1.20
CA GLU A 90 10.89 -2.53 1.95
C GLU A 90 10.28 -3.92 2.17
N HIS A 91 10.29 -4.78 1.14
CA HIS A 91 9.87 -6.17 1.28
C HIS A 91 10.72 -6.91 2.31
N PHE A 92 12.05 -6.76 2.24
CA PHE A 92 12.95 -7.39 3.19
C PHE A 92 12.63 -6.99 4.63
N ASN A 93 12.47 -5.69 4.88
CA ASN A 93 12.16 -5.16 6.21
C ASN A 93 10.79 -5.61 6.73
N ARG A 94 9.78 -5.67 5.87
CA ARG A 94 8.41 -6.01 6.27
C ARG A 94 8.15 -7.51 6.35
N HIS A 95 8.73 -8.30 5.46
CA HIS A 95 8.39 -9.70 5.22
C HIS A 95 9.64 -10.58 5.21
N GLY A 96 10.65 -10.18 4.45
CA GLY A 96 11.83 -11.00 4.18
C GLY A 96 12.58 -11.45 5.44
N GLN A 97 12.67 -10.64 6.50
CA GLN A 97 13.29 -11.07 7.76
C GLN A 97 12.56 -12.24 8.42
N ARG A 98 11.21 -12.22 8.44
CA ARG A 98 10.39 -13.32 8.98
C ARG A 98 10.42 -14.56 8.09
N GLU A 99 10.66 -14.35 6.80
CA GLU A 99 10.78 -15.39 5.79
C GLU A 99 12.22 -15.91 5.65
N ASN A 100 13.14 -15.49 6.53
CA ASN A 100 14.57 -15.84 6.49
C ASN A 100 15.25 -15.53 5.14
N ARG A 101 14.78 -14.48 4.45
CA ARG A 101 15.42 -13.98 3.23
C ARG A 101 16.70 -13.23 3.57
N ARG A 102 17.57 -13.04 2.57
CA ARG A 102 18.86 -12.38 2.72
C ARG A 102 18.88 -11.03 2.02
N TRP A 103 19.39 -10.02 2.70
CA TRP A 103 19.66 -8.69 2.15
C TRP A 103 21.16 -8.48 2.01
N GLY A 104 21.61 -7.81 0.95
CA GLY A 104 23.03 -7.61 0.66
C GLY A 104 23.47 -8.22 -0.68
N LYS A 105 24.67 -7.88 -1.15
CA LYS A 105 25.35 -8.70 -2.17
C LYS A 105 25.86 -9.96 -1.46
N ASP A 106 25.73 -11.09 -2.13
CA ASP A 106 26.00 -12.43 -1.58
C ASP A 106 27.29 -12.52 -0.74
#